data_AF-A0A7Y5UKD4-F1
#
_entry.id   AF-A0A7Y5UKD4-F1
#
_cell.length_a   1.000
_cell.length_b   1.000
_cell.length_c   1.000
_cell.angle_alpha   90.00
_cell.angle_beta   90.00
_cell.angle_gamma   90.00
#
_symmetry.space_group_name_H-M   'P 1'
#
loop_
_entity.id
_entity.type
_entity.pdbx_description
1 polymer ?
#
loop_
_entity_poly.entity_id
_entity_poly.type
_entity_poly.pdbx_seq_one_letter_code
_entity_poly.pdbx_strand_id
1 'polypeptide(L)' 'TVPRAGKWAAQTPQMFRLGLLRGALAAAGPQATDESSAVEALGHRPRLVSGDPENFKLTWPGDFALAERLLATRMAASS' A
#
# COMPACT_ATOMS: atom_id res chain seq x y z
N THR A 1 20.32 10.69 -9.04
CA THR A 1 19.30 9.63 -8.89
C THR A 1 19.22 9.23 -7.43
N VAL A 2 18.03 8.90 -6.91
CA VAL A 2 17.90 8.50 -5.51
C VAL A 2 18.16 6.99 -5.38
N PRO A 3 18.97 6.52 -4.40
CA PRO A 3 19.20 5.10 -4.19
C PRO A 3 17.90 4.33 -3.95
N ARG A 4 17.79 3.13 -4.54
CA ARG A 4 16.64 2.22 -4.37
C ARG A 4 16.80 1.25 -3.20
N ALA A 5 18.03 1.06 -2.71
CA ALA A 5 18.29 0.17 -1.58
C ALA A 5 17.47 0.60 -0.36
N GLY A 6 16.74 -0.35 0.23
CA GLY A 6 15.89 -0.11 1.40
C GLY A 6 14.56 0.62 1.14
N LYS A 7 14.20 0.87 -0.13
CA LYS A 7 12.91 1.49 -0.49
C LYS A 7 11.89 0.44 -0.92
N TRP A 8 10.67 0.61 -0.43
CA TRP A 8 9.54 -0.27 -0.71
C TRP A 8 8.35 0.58 -1.17
N ALA A 9 7.54 0.05 -2.08
CA ALA A 9 6.27 0.67 -2.44
C ALA A 9 5.22 0.23 -1.41
N ALA A 10 4.63 1.19 -0.70
CA ALA A 10 3.54 0.90 0.22
C ALA A 10 2.31 0.42 -0.56
N GLN A 11 1.74 -0.71 -0.14
CA GLN A 11 0.51 -1.29 -0.69
C GLN A 11 -0.53 -1.43 0.44
N THR A 12 -1.77 -1.74 0.06
CA THR A 12 -2.85 -2.09 0.99
C THR A 12 -3.24 -3.56 0.82
N PRO A 13 -3.86 -4.22 1.81
CA PRO A 13 -4.26 -3.70 3.13
C PRO A 13 -3.08 -3.36 4.06
N GLN A 14 -3.22 -2.29 4.84
CA GLN A 14 -2.33 -1.98 5.96
C GLN A 14 -3.05 -2.27 7.28
N MET A 15 -2.43 -3.06 8.16
CA MET A 15 -3.09 -3.54 9.38
C MET A 15 -2.51 -2.90 10.64
N PHE A 16 -3.37 -2.25 11.42
CA PHE A 16 -3.02 -1.60 12.68
C PHE A 16 -4.08 -1.85 13.76
N ARG A 17 -3.67 -1.70 15.03
CA ARG A 17 -4.63 -1.65 16.15
C ARG A 17 -5.44 -0.35 16.03
N LEU A 18 -6.77 -0.44 16.15
CA LEU A 18 -7.66 0.71 15.98
C LEU A 18 -7.30 1.91 16.84
N GLY A 19 -7.01 1.70 18.14
CA GLY A 19 -6.65 2.79 19.05
C GLY A 19 -5.38 3.53 18.62
N LEU A 20 -4.35 2.79 18.21
CA LEU A 20 -3.11 3.34 17.67
C LEU A 20 -3.37 4.12 16.38
N LEU A 21 -4.05 3.50 15.42
CA LEU A 21 -4.30 4.10 14.11
C LEU A 21 -5.12 5.38 14.23
N ARG A 22 -6.16 5.38 15.07
CA ARG A 22 -7.01 6.55 15.27
C ARG A 22 -6.22 7.73 15.83
N GLY A 23 -5.34 7.48 16.81
CA GLY A 23 -4.46 8.52 17.36
C GLY A 23 -3.46 9.03 16.32
N ALA A 24 -2.87 8.12 15.54
CA ALA A 24 -1.93 8.45 14.47
C ALA A 24 -2.57 9.35 13.40
N LEU A 25 -3.74 8.96 12.87
CA LEU A 25 -4.45 9.72 11.85
C LEU A 25 -4.92 11.09 12.38
N ALA A 26 -5.38 11.15 13.63
CA ALA A 26 -5.79 12.41 14.24
C ALA A 26 -4.60 13.39 14.40
N ALA A 27 -3.40 12.87 14.74
CA ALA A 27 -2.19 13.68 14.88
C ALA A 27 -1.60 14.11 13.53
N ALA A 28 -1.61 13.23 12.52
CA ALA A 28 -1.05 13.49 11.20
C ALA A 28 -1.94 14.43 10.35
N GLY A 29 -3.26 14.38 10.55
CA GLY A 29 -4.21 15.18 9.80
C GLY A 29 -4.19 14.88 8.29
N PRO A 30 -4.45 15.85 7.41
CA PRO A 30 -4.58 15.63 5.96
C PRO A 30 -3.25 15.34 5.24
N GLN A 31 -2.12 15.39 5.96
CA GLN A 31 -0.80 15.17 5.37
C GLN A 31 -0.40 13.68 5.31
N ALA A 32 -1.15 12.81 5.99
CA ALA A 32 -0.92 11.37 5.91
C ALA A 32 -1.24 10.85 4.50
N THR A 33 -0.25 10.27 3.82
CA THR A 33 -0.43 9.66 2.50
C THR A 33 -0.93 8.22 2.57
N ASP A 34 -0.70 7.57 3.71
CA ASP A 34 -1.17 6.23 4.06
C ASP A 34 -1.20 6.06 5.59
N GLU A 35 -1.71 4.93 6.08
CA GLU A 35 -1.79 4.66 7.52
C GLU A 35 -0.40 4.45 8.16
N SER A 36 0.53 3.84 7.42
CA SER A 36 1.89 3.56 7.89
C SER A 36 2.67 4.84 8.19
N SER A 37 2.62 5.83 7.30
CA SER A 37 3.27 7.14 7.50
C SER A 37 2.72 7.87 8.72
N ALA A 38 1.41 7.81 8.98
CA ALA A 38 0.82 8.40 10.18
C ALA A 38 1.33 7.69 11.46
N VAL A 39 1.44 6.37 11.43
CA VAL A 39 1.94 5.58 12.57
C VAL A 39 3.44 5.79 12.78
N GLU A 40 4.23 5.92 11.72
CA GLU A 40 5.65 6.27 11.77
C GLU A 40 5.89 7.65 12.37
N ALA A 41 5.03 8.62 12.09
CA ALA A 41 5.12 9.97 12.67
C ALA A 41 4.98 9.98 14.20
N LEU A 42 4.33 8.95 14.79
CA LEU A 42 4.27 8.74 16.24
C LEU A 42 5.49 7.96 16.79
N GLY A 43 6.51 7.69 15.97
CA GLY A 43 7.73 6.97 16.36
C GLY A 43 7.60 5.45 16.35
N HIS A 44 6.48 4.90 15.88
CA HIS A 44 6.31 3.46 15.71
C HIS A 44 6.99 2.97 14.42
N ARG A 45 7.18 1.65 14.33
CA ARG A 45 7.80 0.98 13.17
C ARG A 45 6.86 -0.08 12.61
N PRO A 46 5.98 0.27 11.65
CA PRO A 46 5.18 -0.70 10.93
C PRO A 46 6.06 -1.81 10.35
N ARG A 47 5.55 -3.05 10.33
CA ARG A 47 6.28 -4.16 9.75
C ARG A 47 6.04 -4.22 8.24
N LEU A 48 7.11 -4.42 7.49
CA LEU A 48 7.03 -4.71 6.06
C LEU A 48 6.70 -6.18 5.86
N VAL A 49 5.70 -6.44 5.03
CA VAL A 49 5.32 -7.77 4.55
C VAL A 49 5.40 -7.74 3.03
N SER A 50 5.99 -8.76 2.41
CA SER A 50 6.09 -8.83 0.95
C SER A 50 4.68 -8.92 0.36
N GLY A 51 4.33 -7.96 -0.50
CA GLY A 51 3.09 -7.96 -1.27
C GLY A 51 3.27 -8.56 -2.65
N ASP A 52 2.15 -8.83 -3.32
CA ASP A 52 2.11 -9.19 -4.73
C ASP A 52 2.24 -7.89 -5.57
N PRO A 53 3.20 -7.80 -6.51
CA PRO A 53 3.29 -6.66 -7.43
C PRO A 53 2.03 -6.46 -8.28
N GLU A 54 1.23 -7.51 -8.51
CA GLU A 54 -0.06 -7.41 -9.20
C GLU A 54 -1.14 -6.69 -8.37
N ASN A 55 -0.91 -6.49 -7.06
CA ASN A 55 -1.75 -5.66 -6.21
C ASN A 55 -1.35 -4.16 -6.34
N PHE A 56 -1.27 -3.67 -7.57
CA PHE A 56 -0.96 -2.29 -7.85
C PHE A 56 -2.22 -1.42 -7.81
N LYS A 57 -2.03 -0.12 -7.57
CA LYS A 57 -3.12 0.86 -7.57
C LYS A 57 -3.46 1.28 -8.99
N LEU A 58 -4.70 1.05 -9.42
CA LEU A 58 -5.29 1.71 -10.59
C LEU A 58 -5.33 3.22 -10.35
N THR A 59 -4.47 3.98 -11.05
CA THR A 59 -4.29 5.43 -10.88
C THR A 59 -4.51 6.19 -12.19
N TRP A 60 -4.10 5.59 -13.32
CA TRP A 60 -4.17 6.21 -14.65
C TRP A 60 -5.05 5.40 -15.60
N PRO A 61 -5.57 6.01 -16.68
CA PRO A 61 -6.38 5.29 -17.67
C PRO A 61 -5.67 4.07 -18.29
N GLY A 62 -4.34 4.11 -18.44
CA GLY A 62 -3.57 2.97 -18.96
C GLY A 62 -3.55 1.75 -18.03
N ASP A 63 -3.82 1.93 -16.74
CA ASP A 63 -3.75 0.86 -15.73
C ASP A 63 -4.88 -0.17 -15.91
N PHE A 64 -6.00 0.23 -16.52
CA PHE A 64 -7.14 -0.66 -16.78
C PHE A 64 -6.77 -1.83 -17.68
N ALA A 65 -6.06 -1.58 -18.78
CA ALA A 65 -5.65 -2.62 -19.71
C ALA A 65 -4.73 -3.66 -19.05
N LEU A 66 -3.91 -3.23 -18.09
CA LEU A 66 -3.07 -4.15 -17.30
C LEU A 66 -3.92 -4.97 -16.31
N ALA A 67 -4.80 -4.33 -15.56
CA ALA A 67 -5.67 -5.00 -14.59
C ALA A 67 -6.56 -6.06 -15.26
N GLU A 68 -7.17 -5.72 -16.40
CA GLU A 68 -8.01 -6.65 -17.18
C GLU A 68 -7.23 -7.92 -17.60
N ARG A 69 -5.99 -7.75 -18.08
CA ARG A 69 -5.13 -8.87 -18.48
C ARG A 69 -4.78 -9.78 -17.30
N LEU A 70 -4.47 -9.20 -16.14
CA LEU A 70 -4.12 -9.96 -14.94
C LEU A 70 -5.32 -10.77 -14.43
N LEU A 71 -6.51 -10.15 -14.39
CA LEU A 71 -7.75 -10.83 -14.00
C LEU A 71 -8.08 -12.00 -14.95
N ALA A 72 -8.01 -11.77 -16.26
CA ALA A 72 -8.26 -12.82 -17.26
C ALA A 72 -7.28 -14.00 -17.11
N THR A 73 -6.00 -13.71 -16.86
CA THR A 73 -4.96 -14.74 -16.65
C THR A 73 -5.24 -15.58 -15.41
N ARG A 74 -5.64 -14.94 -14.29
CA ARG A 74 -5.97 -15.64 -13.03
C ARG A 74 -7.20 -16.53 -13.19
N MET A 75 -8.24 -16.05 -13.88
CA MET A 75 -9.46 -16.84 -14.15
C MET A 75 -9.17 -18.09 -15.00
N ALA A 76 -8.34 -17.95 -16.03
CA ALA A 76 -7.94 -19.07 -16.87
C ALA A 76 -7.11 -20.12 -16.11
N ALA A 77 -6.25 -19.68 -15.19
CA ALA A 77 -5.43 -20.57 -14.37
C ALA A 77 -6.22 -21.30 -13.25
N SER A 78 -7.39 -20.77 -12.88
CA SER A 78 -8.30 -21.38 -11.89
C SER A 78 -9.37 -22.30 -12.49
N SER A 79 -9.36 -22.47 -13.81
CA SER A 79 -10.28 -23.33 -14.58
C SER A 79 -9.58 -24.62 -14.98
#